data_AF-A0AAU0BD33-F1
#
_entry.id   AF-A0AAU0BD33-F1
#
_cell.length_a   1.000
_cell.length_b   1.000
_cell.length_c   1.000
_cell.angle_alpha   90.00
_cell.angle_beta   90.00
_cell.angle_gamma   90.00
#
_symmetry.space_group_name_H-M   'P 1'
#
loop_
_entity.id
_entity.type
_entity.pdbx_description
1 polymer ?
#
loop_
_entity_poly.entity_id
_entity_poly.type
_entity_poly.pdbx_seq_one_letter_code
_entity_poly.pdbx_strand_id
1 'polypeptide(L)'
;MTRYAVLNNVAHHDIRVILRFGAEFGDALGLVPAFVTEFAELQREYPLFFRKDPVTGAYQAVALLGFAQDENLFLQDGRWTAGYLPGIVAKGPFLIGFQEQRIDGALVQEPVIHIDLEHPRVSRDEGETVFLPQGGHSPYLEHIISVLRGIRDGVDAGQAMAATFDALGLIQPVQLDVTLDANHATHLQGLFAIDRERLAALDAQALHQLHQTGYLEGAFLMLASLHNVRRLMAEKQRRLQHAQAAPAAEAYA
;
A
#
# COMPACT_ATOMS: atom_id res chain seq x y z
N MET A 1 19.76 2.61 -10.85
CA MET A 1 19.72 1.14 -10.79
C MET A 1 19.68 0.78 -9.32
N THR A 2 18.85 -0.18 -8.91
CA THR A 2 18.74 -0.56 -7.49
C THR A 2 20.00 -1.30 -7.03
N ARG A 3 20.42 -1.10 -5.78
CA ARG A 3 21.55 -1.79 -5.17
C ARG A 3 21.18 -2.30 -3.79
N TYR A 4 20.73 -3.54 -3.74
CA TYR A 4 20.34 -4.19 -2.50
C TYR A 4 21.57 -4.68 -1.72
N ALA A 5 21.58 -4.39 -0.42
CA ALA A 5 22.56 -4.89 0.53
C ALA A 5 21.87 -5.41 1.79
N VAL A 6 22.43 -6.45 2.42
CA VAL A 6 21.98 -6.93 3.73
C VAL A 6 22.29 -5.85 4.77
N LEU A 7 21.26 -5.33 5.41
CA LEU A 7 21.37 -4.25 6.38
C LEU A 7 22.13 -4.75 7.62
N ASN A 8 23.12 -3.98 8.06
CA ASN A 8 23.93 -4.30 9.24
C ASN A 8 24.54 -3.03 9.82
N ASN A 9 24.75 -3.03 11.14
CA ASN A 9 25.21 -1.88 11.91
C ASN A 9 26.68 -1.50 11.72
N VAL A 10 27.46 -2.24 10.92
CA VAL A 10 28.87 -1.92 10.64
C VAL A 10 28.99 -1.14 9.34
N ALA A 11 28.56 -1.75 8.24
CA ALA A 11 28.62 -1.14 6.91
C ALA A 11 27.62 0.02 6.73
N HIS A 12 26.54 0.03 7.53
CA HIS A 12 25.43 0.97 7.38
C HIS A 12 25.17 1.80 8.64
N HIS A 13 26.18 1.95 9.52
CA HIS A 13 26.05 2.62 10.81
C HIS A 13 25.60 4.09 10.71
N ASP A 14 25.96 4.77 9.61
CA ASP A 14 25.68 6.17 9.34
C ASP A 14 24.51 6.37 8.36
N ILE A 15 23.82 5.29 7.97
CA ILE A 15 22.65 5.41 7.11
C ILE A 15 21.50 6.08 7.87
N ARG A 16 20.91 7.04 7.18
CA ARG A 16 19.69 7.74 7.55
C ARG A 16 18.64 7.59 6.46
N VAL A 17 17.37 7.73 6.84
CA VAL A 17 16.25 7.69 5.91
C VAL A 17 15.43 8.97 5.98
N ILE A 18 15.25 9.59 4.82
CA ILE A 18 14.41 10.77 4.62
C ILE A 18 12.94 10.35 4.74
N LEU A 19 12.23 10.94 5.70
CA LEU A 19 10.83 10.61 6.03
C LEU A 19 9.78 11.54 5.40
N ARG A 20 10.18 12.62 4.73
CA ARG A 20 9.25 13.47 3.97
C ARG A 20 8.72 12.72 2.75
N PHE A 21 7.56 13.11 2.25
CA PHE A 21 6.94 12.49 1.08
C PHE A 21 7.05 13.39 -0.16
N GLY A 22 7.11 12.80 -1.34
CA GLY A 22 7.29 13.55 -2.57
C GLY A 22 7.43 12.66 -3.80
N ALA A 23 7.17 13.24 -4.97
CA ALA A 23 7.32 12.55 -6.25
C ALA A 23 8.78 12.11 -6.47
N GLU A 24 9.75 12.88 -5.98
CA GLU A 24 11.18 12.59 -6.04
C GLU A 24 11.57 11.31 -5.28
N PHE A 25 10.74 10.84 -4.36
CA PHE A 25 10.94 9.59 -3.62
C PHE A 25 10.16 8.41 -4.21
N GLY A 26 9.41 8.63 -5.29
CA GLY A 26 8.55 7.62 -5.91
C GLY A 26 7.17 7.50 -5.27
N ASP A 27 6.71 8.48 -4.49
CA ASP A 27 5.40 8.40 -3.81
C ASP A 27 4.21 8.79 -4.69
N ALA A 28 4.47 9.35 -5.88
CA ALA A 28 3.45 9.79 -6.84
C ALA A 28 2.84 8.59 -7.58
N LEU A 29 2.16 7.71 -6.84
CA LEU A 29 1.53 6.50 -7.35
C LEU A 29 0.01 6.61 -7.17
N GLY A 30 -0.75 6.28 -8.22
CA GLY A 30 -2.22 6.21 -8.16
C GLY A 30 -2.77 4.99 -7.45
N LEU A 31 -1.97 3.93 -7.36
CA LEU A 31 -2.37 2.64 -6.79
C LEU A 31 -1.16 2.01 -6.10
N VAL A 32 -1.40 1.41 -4.95
CA VAL A 32 -0.38 0.64 -4.22
C VAL A 32 -0.96 -0.70 -3.75
N PRO A 33 -0.13 -1.75 -3.59
CA PRO A 33 -0.55 -2.99 -2.94
C PRO A 33 -1.16 -2.74 -1.56
N ALA A 34 -2.22 -3.47 -1.24
CA ALA A 34 -2.84 -3.48 0.08
C ALA A 34 -2.75 -4.89 0.67
N PHE A 35 -2.30 -4.99 1.91
CA PHE A 35 -2.11 -6.27 2.59
C PHE A 35 -3.24 -6.53 3.58
N VAL A 36 -3.72 -7.77 3.65
CA VAL A 36 -4.88 -8.14 4.50
C VAL A 36 -4.67 -7.85 5.98
N THR A 37 -3.41 -7.91 6.42
CA THR A 37 -2.95 -7.56 7.77
C THR A 37 -3.19 -6.09 8.12
N GLU A 38 -3.44 -5.23 7.14
CA GLU A 38 -3.65 -3.80 7.31
C GLU A 38 -5.07 -3.34 6.95
N PHE A 39 -5.96 -4.25 6.50
CA PHE A 39 -7.27 -3.88 5.96
C PHE A 39 -8.13 -3.06 6.92
N ALA A 40 -8.07 -3.34 8.22
CA ALA A 40 -8.85 -2.63 9.23
C ALA A 40 -8.50 -1.13 9.28
N GLU A 41 -7.22 -0.79 9.12
CA GLU A 41 -6.77 0.60 9.07
C GLU A 41 -6.91 1.19 7.67
N LEU A 42 -6.52 0.43 6.63
CA LEU A 42 -6.58 0.90 5.25
C LEU A 42 -8.01 1.26 4.82
N GLN A 43 -9.01 0.46 5.18
CA GLN A 43 -10.39 0.72 4.75
C GLN A 43 -10.97 2.03 5.30
N ARG A 44 -10.37 2.61 6.34
CA ARG A 44 -10.83 3.88 6.93
C ARG A 44 -10.47 5.09 6.05
N GLU A 45 -9.45 4.94 5.22
CA GLU A 45 -8.85 6.05 4.47
C GLU A 45 -8.88 5.81 2.96
N TYR A 46 -8.69 4.56 2.51
CA TYR A 46 -8.49 4.22 1.11
C TYR A 46 -9.64 3.38 0.57
N PRO A 47 -10.07 3.60 -0.68
CA PRO A 47 -10.81 2.59 -1.43
C PRO A 47 -9.92 1.38 -1.69
N LEU A 48 -10.40 0.19 -1.34
CA LEU A 48 -9.72 -1.08 -1.60
C LEU A 48 -10.39 -1.81 -2.75
N PHE A 49 -9.57 -2.23 -3.70
CA PHE A 49 -9.98 -3.01 -4.87
C PHE A 49 -9.06 -4.23 -5.02
N PHE A 50 -9.37 -5.07 -5.98
CA PHE A 50 -8.43 -6.04 -6.51
C PHE A 50 -7.95 -5.61 -7.91
N ARG A 51 -6.72 -5.99 -8.24
CA ARG A 51 -6.24 -6.09 -9.60
C ARG A 51 -5.99 -7.54 -9.95
N LYS A 52 -6.24 -7.89 -11.20
CA LYS A 52 -5.92 -9.20 -11.75
C LYS A 52 -4.54 -9.15 -12.39
N ASP A 53 -3.65 -10.03 -11.96
CA ASP A 53 -2.37 -10.23 -12.62
C ASP A 53 -2.61 -10.88 -14.00
N PRO A 54 -2.11 -10.27 -15.09
CA PRO A 54 -2.41 -10.74 -16.45
C PRO A 54 -1.69 -12.04 -16.82
N VAL A 55 -0.64 -12.45 -16.08
CA VAL A 55 0.16 -13.63 -16.36
C VAL A 55 -0.38 -14.84 -15.60
N THR A 56 -0.59 -14.67 -14.30
CA THR A 56 -1.00 -15.74 -13.37
C THR A 56 -2.52 -15.83 -13.23
N GLY A 57 -3.25 -14.75 -13.55
CA GLY A 57 -4.68 -14.63 -13.31
C GLY A 57 -5.06 -14.42 -11.84
N ALA A 58 -4.09 -14.36 -10.93
CA ALA A 58 -4.33 -14.16 -9.51
C ALA A 58 -4.81 -12.73 -9.21
N TYR A 59 -5.63 -12.59 -8.16
CA TYR A 59 -6.06 -11.29 -7.67
C TYR A 59 -5.16 -10.80 -6.54
N GLN A 60 -4.77 -9.52 -6.62
CA GLN A 60 -4.03 -8.82 -5.58
C GLN A 60 -4.84 -7.62 -5.10
N ALA A 61 -4.98 -7.47 -3.78
CA ALA A 61 -5.63 -6.30 -3.21
C ALA A 61 -4.76 -5.04 -3.39
N VAL A 62 -5.39 -3.91 -3.68
CA VAL A 62 -4.76 -2.62 -3.92
C VAL A 62 -5.55 -1.50 -3.23
N ALA A 63 -4.85 -0.47 -2.78
CA ALA A 63 -5.42 0.78 -2.29
C ALA A 63 -5.33 1.86 -3.38
N LEU A 64 -6.44 2.54 -3.64
CA LEU A 64 -6.53 3.65 -4.58
C LEU A 64 -6.08 4.96 -3.91
N LEU A 65 -5.07 5.60 -4.51
CA LEU A 65 -4.47 6.85 -4.03
C LEU A 65 -4.78 8.05 -4.94
N GLY A 66 -5.13 7.79 -6.21
CA GLY A 66 -5.46 8.78 -7.21
C GLY A 66 -6.17 8.16 -8.41
N PHE A 67 -6.61 8.98 -9.35
CA PHE A 67 -7.35 8.53 -10.53
C PHE A 67 -6.48 8.42 -11.79
N ALA A 68 -5.19 8.74 -11.67
CA ALA A 68 -4.19 8.59 -12.73
C ALA A 68 -2.96 7.83 -12.20
N GLN A 69 -2.16 7.27 -13.12
CA GLN A 69 -1.00 6.43 -12.77
C GLN A 69 0.01 7.15 -11.86
N ASP A 70 0.37 8.39 -12.20
CA ASP A 70 1.37 9.18 -11.49
C ASP A 70 0.74 10.23 -10.56
N GLU A 71 -0.43 9.92 -9.99
CA GLU A 71 -1.18 10.83 -9.12
C GLU A 71 -1.39 10.23 -7.75
N ASN A 72 -0.96 10.94 -6.70
CA ASN A 72 -1.30 10.61 -5.33
C ASN A 72 -1.97 11.81 -4.64
N LEU A 73 -3.27 11.66 -4.34
CA LEU A 73 -4.09 12.69 -3.71
C LEU A 73 -3.89 12.78 -2.18
N PHE A 74 -3.05 11.92 -1.63
CA PHE A 74 -2.64 11.96 -0.23
C PHE A 74 -1.30 12.67 -0.03
N LEU A 75 -0.65 13.15 -1.10
CA LEU A 75 0.55 13.98 -1.00
C LEU A 75 0.20 15.45 -0.94
N GLN A 76 0.72 16.14 0.07
CA GLN A 76 0.63 17.59 0.21
C GLN A 76 1.82 18.12 1.03
N ASP A 77 2.54 19.12 0.50
CA ASP A 77 3.58 19.88 1.21
C ASP A 77 4.62 19.00 1.94
N GLY A 78 5.10 17.94 1.26
CA GLY A 78 6.08 17.02 1.83
C GLY A 78 5.50 15.98 2.80
N ARG A 79 4.18 15.89 2.92
CA ARG A 79 3.46 15.06 3.89
C ARG A 79 2.47 14.10 3.24
N TRP A 80 2.19 13.04 3.97
CA TRP A 80 1.08 12.12 3.71
C TRP A 80 -0.14 12.55 4.53
N THR A 81 -1.30 12.74 3.89
CA THR A 81 -2.48 13.39 4.49
C THR A 81 -3.59 12.43 4.92
N ALA A 82 -3.25 11.17 5.23
CA ALA A 82 -4.14 10.18 5.82
C ALA A 82 -3.72 9.80 7.25
N GLY A 83 -4.66 9.27 8.05
CA GLY A 83 -4.37 8.79 9.40
C GLY A 83 -3.54 7.51 9.46
N TYR A 84 -3.45 6.77 8.36
CA TYR A 84 -2.66 5.55 8.24
C TYR A 84 -1.79 5.58 6.98
N LEU A 85 -0.56 5.06 7.05
CA LEU A 85 0.37 4.96 5.93
C LEU A 85 0.44 3.49 5.46
N PRO A 86 0.07 3.17 4.21
CA PRO A 86 0.15 1.80 3.72
C PRO A 86 1.56 1.21 3.88
N GLY A 87 1.66 -0.03 4.38
CA GLY A 87 2.93 -0.68 4.69
C GLY A 87 3.92 -0.68 3.52
N ILE A 88 3.44 -0.86 2.29
CA ILE A 88 4.26 -0.83 1.08
C ILE A 88 4.96 0.53 0.84
N VAL A 89 4.36 1.63 1.32
CA VAL A 89 4.97 2.97 1.32
C VAL A 89 5.84 3.13 2.57
N ALA A 90 5.32 2.72 3.74
CA ALA A 90 6.01 2.84 5.02
C ALA A 90 7.36 2.12 5.08
N LYS A 91 7.49 0.96 4.40
CA LYS A 91 8.75 0.19 4.36
C LYS A 91 9.92 0.97 3.73
N GLY A 92 9.65 2.03 2.96
CA GLY A 92 10.64 2.83 2.26
C GLY A 92 11.68 1.98 1.50
N PRO A 93 12.99 2.22 1.72
CA PRO A 93 14.06 1.53 0.99
C PRO A 93 14.31 0.10 1.47
N PHE A 94 13.55 -0.39 2.45
CA PHE A 94 13.79 -1.69 3.06
C PHE A 94 12.97 -2.81 2.40
N LEU A 95 13.52 -4.02 2.49
CA LEU A 95 12.94 -5.26 2.01
C LEU A 95 13.26 -6.38 3.00
N ILE A 96 12.43 -7.42 3.01
CA ILE A 96 12.72 -8.65 3.74
C ILE A 96 13.26 -9.70 2.76
N GLY A 97 14.36 -10.34 3.11
CA GLY A 97 14.94 -11.49 2.42
C GLY A 97 15.15 -12.64 3.39
N PHE A 98 15.65 -13.77 2.90
CA PHE A 98 15.93 -14.94 3.72
C PHE A 98 17.36 -15.42 3.49
N GLN A 99 18.01 -15.86 4.55
CA GLN A 99 19.32 -16.50 4.50
C GLN A 99 19.24 -17.88 5.14
N GLU A 100 19.88 -18.85 4.50
CA GLU A 100 20.06 -20.17 5.09
C GLU A 100 21.13 -20.12 6.17
N GLN A 101 20.74 -20.41 7.39
CA GLN A 101 21.65 -20.66 8.49
C GLN A 101 21.49 -22.07 9.03
N ARG A 102 22.60 -22.64 9.48
CA ARG A 102 22.59 -23.95 10.11
C ARG A 102 22.51 -23.77 11.62
N ILE A 103 21.33 -23.99 12.19
CA ILE A 103 21.07 -23.91 13.63
C ILE A 103 20.80 -25.33 14.12
N ASP A 104 21.56 -25.79 15.11
CA ASP A 104 21.45 -27.15 15.68
C ASP A 104 21.45 -28.28 14.65
N GLY A 105 22.23 -28.12 13.57
CA GLY A 105 22.38 -29.10 12.50
C GLY A 105 21.30 -29.06 11.41
N ALA A 106 20.21 -28.30 11.61
CA ALA A 106 19.15 -28.08 10.63
C ALA A 106 19.37 -26.79 9.83
N LEU A 107 19.01 -26.80 8.54
CA LEU A 107 18.94 -25.59 7.73
C LEU A 107 17.67 -24.82 8.08
N VAL A 108 17.82 -23.61 8.58
CA VAL A 108 16.74 -22.69 8.93
C VAL A 108 16.86 -21.46 8.03
N GLN A 109 15.75 -21.05 7.43
CA GLN A 109 15.64 -19.80 6.68
C GLN A 109 15.38 -18.66 7.66
N GLU A 110 16.39 -17.84 7.94
CA GLU A 110 16.27 -16.69 8.83
C GLU A 110 15.90 -15.43 8.04
N PRO A 111 14.87 -14.68 8.44
CA PRO A 111 14.52 -13.42 7.79
C PRO A 111 15.59 -12.37 8.08
N VAL A 112 16.11 -11.75 7.02
CA VAL A 112 17.08 -10.66 7.09
C VAL A 112 16.56 -9.41 6.38
N ILE A 113 16.88 -8.24 6.91
CA ILE A 113 16.50 -6.96 6.31
C ILE A 113 17.52 -6.59 5.25
N HIS A 114 17.04 -6.22 4.07
CA HIS A 114 17.83 -5.61 3.02
C HIS A 114 17.46 -4.14 2.88
N ILE A 115 18.40 -3.35 2.36
CA ILE A 115 18.20 -1.95 2.01
C ILE A 115 18.63 -1.72 0.56
N ASP A 116 17.84 -0.96 -0.19
CA ASP A 116 18.25 -0.40 -1.47
C ASP A 116 19.08 0.87 -1.24
N LEU A 117 20.39 0.76 -1.40
CA LEU A 117 21.34 1.86 -1.15
C LEU A 117 21.23 3.00 -2.17
N GLU A 118 20.60 2.76 -3.32
CA GLU A 118 20.38 3.78 -4.35
C GLU A 118 18.98 4.40 -4.28
N HIS A 119 18.16 4.02 -3.29
CA HIS A 119 16.85 4.62 -3.11
C HIS A 119 16.99 6.11 -2.75
N PRO A 120 16.22 7.02 -3.37
CA PRO A 120 16.31 8.47 -3.10
C PRO A 120 16.10 8.90 -1.64
N ARG A 121 15.63 8.01 -0.77
CA ARG A 121 15.40 8.28 0.66
C ARG A 121 16.63 7.98 1.49
N VAL A 122 17.60 7.24 0.96
CA VAL A 122 18.83 6.89 1.68
C VAL A 122 19.76 8.09 1.66
N SER A 123 20.18 8.50 2.84
CA SER A 123 21.12 9.60 3.06
C SER A 123 22.12 9.22 4.16
N ARG A 124 23.19 9.99 4.29
CA ARG A 124 24.15 9.90 5.41
C ARG A 124 24.07 11.11 6.34
N ASP A 125 23.39 12.17 5.90
CA ASP A 125 23.45 13.49 6.53
C ASP A 125 22.05 13.97 6.95
N GLU A 126 21.00 13.48 6.29
CA GLU A 126 19.62 13.90 6.49
C GLU A 126 18.72 12.72 6.88
N GLY A 127 17.78 12.97 7.79
CA GLY A 127 16.71 12.03 8.12
C GLY A 127 16.98 11.19 9.36
N GLU A 128 16.13 10.19 9.53
CA GLU A 128 16.06 9.37 10.73
C GLU A 128 17.15 8.30 10.73
N THR A 129 17.84 8.14 11.85
CA THR A 129 18.91 7.14 11.97
C THR A 129 18.35 5.72 11.96
N VAL A 130 19.01 4.82 11.24
CA VAL A 130 18.62 3.40 11.19
C VAL A 130 19.16 2.61 12.39
N PHE A 131 20.32 3.01 12.91
CA PHE A 131 20.96 2.40 14.07
C PHE A 131 21.22 3.43 15.17
N LEU A 132 21.29 2.95 16.42
CA LEU A 132 21.71 3.77 17.55
C LEU A 132 23.24 3.99 17.54
N PRO A 133 23.76 5.07 18.16
CA PRO A 133 25.19 5.39 18.11
C PRO A 133 26.13 4.30 18.66
N GLN A 134 25.67 3.49 19.61
CA GLN A 134 26.44 2.39 20.20
C GLN A 134 26.17 1.02 19.54
N GLY A 135 25.43 1.01 18.43
CA GLY A 135 24.88 -0.20 17.83
C GLY A 135 23.50 -0.56 18.37
N GLY A 136 22.79 -1.46 17.67
CA GLY A 136 21.39 -1.78 17.93
C GLY A 136 20.42 -0.99 17.04
N HIS A 137 19.20 -1.49 16.92
CA HIS A 137 18.18 -0.89 16.06
C HIS A 137 17.66 0.42 16.65
N SER A 138 17.42 1.41 15.80
CA SER A 138 16.67 2.60 16.20
C SER A 138 15.17 2.28 16.35
N PRO A 139 14.39 3.12 17.05
CA PRO A 139 12.92 2.99 17.09
C PRO A 139 12.30 2.97 15.68
N TYR A 140 12.89 3.71 14.75
CA TYR A 140 12.48 3.71 13.34
C TYR A 140 12.70 2.33 12.69
N LEU A 141 13.90 1.73 12.85
CA LEU A 141 14.15 0.41 12.29
C LEU A 141 13.25 -0.67 12.91
N GLU A 142 12.98 -0.61 14.21
CA GLU A 142 12.02 -1.52 14.87
C GLU A 142 10.61 -1.39 14.28
N HIS A 143 10.16 -0.16 14.01
CA HIS A 143 8.89 0.06 13.31
C HIS A 143 8.91 -0.56 11.90
N ILE A 144 9.99 -0.35 11.13
CA ILE A 144 10.15 -0.93 9.79
C ILE A 144 10.14 -2.46 9.84
N ILE A 145 10.77 -3.09 10.85
CA ILE A 145 10.73 -4.54 11.04
C ILE A 145 9.30 -5.03 11.22
N SER A 146 8.50 -4.33 12.02
CA SER A 146 7.07 -4.64 12.21
C SER A 146 6.30 -4.51 10.89
N VAL A 147 6.54 -3.45 10.12
CA VAL A 147 5.92 -3.23 8.80
C VAL A 147 6.26 -4.36 7.84
N LEU A 148 7.55 -4.70 7.71
CA LEU A 148 8.01 -5.77 6.80
C LEU A 148 7.43 -7.14 7.16
N ARG A 149 7.27 -7.42 8.46
CA ARG A 149 6.60 -8.64 8.94
C ARG A 149 5.12 -8.63 8.54
N GLY A 150 4.42 -7.53 8.80
CA GLY A 150 3.01 -7.39 8.42
C GLY A 150 2.78 -7.54 6.92
N ILE A 151 3.67 -6.99 6.09
CA ILE A 151 3.65 -7.16 4.63
C ILE A 151 3.80 -8.64 4.26
N ARG A 152 4.81 -9.33 4.80
CA ARG A 152 5.07 -10.74 4.52
C ARG A 152 3.84 -11.59 4.85
N ASP A 153 3.34 -11.48 6.07
CA ASP A 153 2.19 -12.26 6.54
C ASP A 153 0.94 -11.94 5.69
N GLY A 154 0.82 -10.68 5.26
CA GLY A 154 -0.29 -10.22 4.42
C GLY A 154 -0.21 -10.66 2.96
N VAL A 155 0.97 -10.97 2.41
CA VAL A 155 1.11 -11.54 1.05
C VAL A 155 0.50 -12.93 1.01
N ASP A 156 0.94 -13.83 1.90
CA ASP A 156 0.51 -15.23 1.90
C ASP A 156 -0.99 -15.34 2.20
N ALA A 157 -1.45 -14.62 3.23
CA ALA A 157 -2.87 -14.59 3.60
C ALA A 157 -3.73 -13.93 2.52
N GLY A 158 -3.23 -12.88 1.86
CA GLY A 158 -3.94 -12.18 0.79
C GLY A 158 -4.17 -13.05 -0.43
N GLN A 159 -3.17 -13.84 -0.86
CA GLN A 159 -3.32 -14.77 -1.98
C GLN A 159 -4.38 -15.85 -1.69
N ALA A 160 -4.33 -16.47 -0.51
CA ALA A 160 -5.29 -17.50 -0.12
C ALA A 160 -6.73 -16.94 0.00
N MET A 161 -6.88 -15.74 0.57
CA MET A 161 -8.17 -15.06 0.68
C MET A 161 -8.74 -14.72 -0.70
N ALA A 162 -7.95 -14.10 -1.57
CA ALA A 162 -8.39 -13.71 -2.91
C ALA A 162 -8.77 -14.92 -3.77
N ALA A 163 -8.02 -16.02 -3.69
CA ALA A 163 -8.36 -17.28 -4.35
C ALA A 163 -9.69 -17.87 -3.85
N THR A 164 -9.96 -17.77 -2.54
CA THR A 164 -11.23 -18.24 -1.96
C THR A 164 -12.40 -17.39 -2.44
N PHE A 165 -12.24 -16.06 -2.47
CA PHE A 165 -13.27 -15.15 -3.00
C PHE A 165 -13.54 -15.38 -4.49
N ASP A 166 -12.50 -15.62 -5.30
CA ASP A 166 -12.65 -15.92 -6.71
C ASP A 166 -13.39 -17.26 -6.93
N ALA A 167 -13.03 -18.30 -6.18
CA ALA A 167 -13.70 -19.61 -6.24
C ALA A 167 -15.20 -19.53 -5.87
N LEU A 168 -15.57 -18.62 -4.96
CA LEU A 168 -16.96 -18.34 -4.60
C LEU A 168 -17.64 -17.34 -5.58
N GLY A 169 -16.91 -16.85 -6.58
CA GLY A 169 -17.40 -15.89 -7.56
C GLY A 169 -17.66 -14.49 -6.98
N LEU A 170 -17.08 -14.14 -5.84
CA LEU A 170 -17.32 -12.87 -5.15
C LEU A 170 -16.61 -11.68 -5.81
N ILE A 171 -15.49 -11.93 -6.50
CA ILE A 171 -14.71 -10.86 -7.15
C ILE A 171 -15.30 -10.58 -8.53
N GLN A 172 -15.83 -9.38 -8.73
CA GLN A 172 -16.44 -8.95 -9.99
C GLN A 172 -15.74 -7.71 -10.56
N PRO A 173 -15.63 -7.58 -11.90
CA PRO A 173 -15.05 -6.39 -12.52
C PRO A 173 -15.90 -5.17 -12.18
N VAL A 174 -15.24 -4.05 -11.89
CA VAL A 174 -15.90 -2.77 -11.63
C VAL A 174 -15.30 -1.70 -12.56
N GLN A 175 -16.18 -0.88 -13.13
CA GLN A 175 -15.79 0.33 -13.83
C GLN A 175 -16.02 1.50 -12.88
N LEU A 176 -14.98 2.29 -12.65
CA LEU A 176 -15.10 3.48 -11.82
C LEU A 176 -15.18 4.71 -12.73
N ASP A 177 -16.41 5.18 -12.92
CA ASP A 177 -16.71 6.40 -13.66
C ASP A 177 -16.69 7.59 -12.70
N VAL A 178 -15.68 8.43 -12.86
CA VAL A 178 -15.41 9.58 -12.00
C VAL A 178 -15.69 10.85 -12.78
N THR A 179 -16.85 11.45 -12.57
CA THR A 179 -17.17 12.78 -13.09
C THR A 179 -16.85 13.81 -12.00
N LEU A 180 -15.89 14.70 -12.27
CA LEU A 180 -15.39 15.69 -11.31
C LEU A 180 -16.02 17.07 -11.56
N ASP A 181 -16.16 17.47 -12.82
CA ASP A 181 -16.90 18.64 -13.28
C ASP A 181 -17.33 18.48 -14.75
N ALA A 182 -17.83 19.56 -15.37
CA ALA A 182 -18.32 19.55 -16.76
C ALA A 182 -17.25 19.16 -17.81
N ASN A 183 -15.96 19.37 -17.50
CA ASN A 183 -14.84 19.17 -18.43
C ASN A 183 -13.90 18.04 -17.98
N HIS A 184 -13.99 17.60 -16.72
CA HIS A 184 -13.12 16.58 -16.15
C HIS A 184 -13.92 15.33 -15.78
N ALA A 185 -13.72 14.28 -16.59
CA ALA A 185 -14.15 12.94 -16.29
C ALA A 185 -12.98 11.96 -16.47
N THR A 186 -12.95 10.91 -15.67
CA THR A 186 -11.94 9.85 -15.74
C THR A 186 -12.59 8.51 -15.48
N HIS A 187 -12.11 7.50 -16.21
CA HIS A 187 -12.58 6.13 -16.11
C HIS A 187 -11.43 5.24 -15.70
N LEU A 188 -11.56 4.54 -14.57
CA LEU A 188 -10.58 3.52 -14.16
C LEU A 188 -11.11 2.14 -14.55
N GLN A 189 -10.26 1.40 -15.25
CA GLN A 189 -10.53 0.03 -15.69
C GLN A 189 -9.53 -0.94 -15.07
N GLY A 190 -9.83 -2.24 -15.16
CA GLY A 190 -8.96 -3.30 -14.63
C GLY A 190 -8.99 -3.43 -13.11
N LEU A 191 -9.97 -2.81 -12.45
CA LEU A 191 -10.29 -2.97 -11.05
C LEU A 191 -11.41 -3.99 -10.87
N PHE A 192 -11.37 -4.69 -9.74
CA PHE A 192 -12.37 -5.64 -9.33
C PHE A 192 -12.74 -5.37 -7.87
N ALA A 193 -13.98 -5.66 -7.50
CA ALA A 193 -14.49 -5.46 -6.16
C ALA A 193 -15.27 -6.70 -5.69
N ILE A 194 -15.47 -6.79 -4.38
CA ILE A 194 -16.42 -7.75 -3.82
C ILE A 194 -17.83 -7.35 -4.25
N ASP A 195 -18.56 -8.29 -4.84
CA ASP A 195 -19.96 -8.13 -5.18
C ASP A 195 -20.83 -8.36 -3.94
N ARG A 196 -21.60 -7.33 -3.56
CA ARG A 196 -22.42 -7.35 -2.34
C ARG A 196 -23.59 -8.33 -2.45
N GLU A 197 -24.19 -8.47 -3.62
CA GLU A 197 -25.35 -9.34 -3.82
C GLU A 197 -24.92 -10.80 -3.75
N ARG A 198 -23.79 -11.15 -4.38
CA ARG A 198 -23.21 -12.49 -4.32
C ARG A 198 -22.75 -12.85 -2.92
N LEU A 199 -22.15 -11.91 -2.19
CA LEU A 199 -21.79 -12.12 -0.78
C LEU A 199 -23.04 -12.39 0.08
N ALA A 200 -24.13 -11.65 -0.13
CA ALA A 200 -25.38 -11.85 0.59
C ALA A 200 -26.12 -13.14 0.20
N ALA A 201 -25.88 -13.65 -1.01
CA ALA A 201 -26.48 -14.87 -1.54
C ALA A 201 -25.67 -16.14 -1.24
N LEU A 202 -24.56 -16.05 -0.50
CA LEU A 202 -23.78 -17.23 -0.11
C LEU A 202 -24.64 -18.20 0.69
N ASP A 203 -24.48 -19.50 0.40
CA ASP A 203 -25.07 -20.55 1.22
C ASP A 203 -24.40 -20.66 2.59
N ALA A 204 -25.00 -21.44 3.48
CA ALA A 204 -24.51 -21.62 4.84
C ALA A 204 -23.09 -22.23 4.89
N GLN A 205 -22.74 -23.10 3.94
CA GLN A 205 -21.44 -23.77 3.92
C GLN A 205 -20.33 -22.78 3.52
N ALA A 206 -20.52 -22.02 2.45
CA ALA A 206 -19.59 -21.01 1.98
C ALA A 206 -19.42 -19.89 3.02
N LEU A 207 -20.52 -19.41 3.61
CA LEU A 207 -20.48 -18.41 4.67
C LEU A 207 -19.70 -18.92 5.90
N HIS A 208 -19.94 -20.17 6.32
CA HIS A 208 -19.23 -20.78 7.43
C HIS A 208 -17.73 -20.92 7.14
N GLN A 209 -17.36 -21.33 5.93
CA GLN A 209 -15.97 -21.38 5.49
C GLN A 209 -15.29 -20.02 5.62
N LEU A 210 -15.90 -18.96 5.07
CA LEU A 210 -15.33 -17.60 5.15
C LEU A 210 -15.20 -17.09 6.59
N HIS A 211 -16.14 -17.47 7.46
CA HIS A 211 -16.06 -17.11 8.88
C HIS A 211 -14.90 -17.83 9.58
N GLN A 212 -14.74 -19.15 9.36
CA GLN A 212 -13.67 -19.94 9.98
C GLN A 212 -12.28 -19.50 9.56
N THR A 213 -12.10 -19.07 8.31
CA THR A 213 -10.81 -18.58 7.81
C THR A 213 -10.55 -17.10 8.13
N GLY A 214 -11.53 -16.39 8.70
CA GLY A 214 -11.45 -14.94 8.94
C GLY A 214 -11.66 -14.08 7.68
N TYR A 215 -11.86 -14.68 6.52
CA TYR A 215 -12.00 -13.97 5.24
C TYR A 215 -13.31 -13.19 5.13
N LEU A 216 -14.34 -13.58 5.88
CA LEU A 216 -15.61 -12.84 5.91
C LEU A 216 -15.40 -11.38 6.32
N GLU A 217 -14.54 -11.14 7.32
CA GLU A 217 -14.18 -9.78 7.75
C GLU A 217 -13.52 -9.01 6.60
N GLY A 218 -12.54 -9.61 5.93
CA GLY A 218 -11.86 -9.01 4.78
C GLY A 218 -12.82 -8.55 3.68
N ALA A 219 -13.83 -9.36 3.36
CA ALA A 219 -14.85 -9.00 2.37
C ALA A 219 -15.65 -7.75 2.79
N PHE A 220 -16.07 -7.67 4.06
CA PHE A 220 -16.79 -6.51 4.58
C PHE A 220 -15.92 -5.25 4.68
N LEU A 221 -14.65 -5.38 5.09
CA LEU A 221 -13.73 -4.25 5.13
C LEU A 221 -13.49 -3.68 3.73
N MET A 222 -13.35 -4.52 2.71
CA MET A 222 -13.26 -4.05 1.31
C MET A 222 -14.56 -3.36 0.86
N LEU A 223 -15.73 -3.93 1.14
CA LEU A 223 -17.01 -3.28 0.82
C LEU A 223 -17.18 -1.94 1.53
N ALA A 224 -16.76 -1.83 2.79
CA ALA A 224 -16.82 -0.60 3.56
C ALA A 224 -15.87 0.47 3.00
N SER A 225 -14.68 0.06 2.56
CA SER A 225 -13.66 0.95 1.99
C SER A 225 -14.14 1.74 0.75
N LEU A 226 -15.08 1.18 -0.03
CA LEU A 226 -15.59 1.80 -1.25
C LEU A 226 -16.25 3.17 -1.01
N HIS A 227 -16.72 3.43 0.22
CA HIS A 227 -17.27 4.75 0.56
C HIS A 227 -16.21 5.87 0.51
N ASN A 228 -14.92 5.53 0.62
CA ASN A 228 -13.82 6.49 0.49
C ASN A 228 -13.64 7.01 -0.94
N VAL A 229 -14.23 6.37 -1.96
CA VAL A 229 -14.15 6.87 -3.34
C VAL A 229 -14.68 8.30 -3.41
N ARG A 230 -15.80 8.58 -2.72
CA ARG A 230 -16.39 9.92 -2.68
C ARG A 230 -15.46 10.95 -2.03
N ARG A 231 -14.74 10.58 -0.98
CA ARG A 231 -13.73 11.45 -0.33
C ARG A 231 -12.58 11.74 -1.30
N LEU A 232 -12.10 10.72 -2.00
CA LEU A 232 -11.03 10.85 -2.99
C LEU A 232 -11.44 11.74 -4.18
N MET A 233 -12.69 11.58 -4.67
CA MET A 233 -13.27 12.44 -5.71
C MET A 233 -13.35 13.90 -5.26
N ALA A 234 -13.85 14.15 -4.03
CA ALA A 234 -13.95 15.49 -3.48
C ALA A 234 -12.58 16.17 -3.39
N GLU A 235 -11.54 15.43 -2.97
CA GLU A 235 -10.17 15.95 -2.92
C GLU A 235 -9.64 16.30 -4.32
N LYS A 236 -9.86 15.43 -5.31
CA LYS A 236 -9.47 15.71 -6.71
C LYS A 236 -10.18 16.96 -7.24
N GLN A 237 -11.48 17.09 -6.98
CA GLN A 237 -12.27 18.26 -7.40
C GLN A 237 -11.77 19.56 -6.75
N ARG A 238 -11.45 19.52 -5.44
CA ARG A 238 -10.85 20.64 -4.72
C ARG A 238 -9.54 21.09 -5.37
N ARG A 239 -8.65 20.15 -5.71
CA ARG A 239 -7.38 20.46 -6.39
C ARG A 239 -7.58 21.08 -7.78
N LEU A 240 -8.54 20.58 -8.56
CA LEU A 240 -8.88 21.15 -9.87
C LEU A 240 -9.40 22.59 -9.76
N GLN A 241 -10.25 22.89 -8.78
CA GLN A 241 -10.75 24.24 -8.52
C GLN A 241 -9.62 25.20 -8.12
N HIS A 242 -8.69 24.77 -7.26
CA HIS A 242 -7.52 25.57 -6.90
C HIS A 242 -6.61 25.84 -8.10
N ALA A 243 -6.37 24.84 -8.95
CA ALA A 243 -5.56 25.00 -10.16
C ALA A 243 -6.20 25.98 -11.16
N GLN A 244 -7.53 26.02 -11.27
CA GLN A 244 -8.25 26.96 -12.13
C GLN A 244 -8.32 28.38 -11.55
N ALA A 245 -8.24 28.53 -10.22
CA ALA A 245 -8.23 29.84 -9.56
C ALA A 245 -6.83 30.49 -9.52
N ALA A 246 -5.76 29.70 -9.52
CA ALA A 246 -4.36 30.17 -9.51
C ALA A 246 -3.96 31.11 -10.68
N PRO A 247 -4.38 30.91 -11.95
CA PRO A 247 -3.94 31.77 -13.06
C PRO A 247 -4.48 33.22 -13.02
N ALA A 248 -5.41 33.57 -12.12
CA ALA A 248 -5.92 34.94 -12.01
C ALA A 248 -5.10 35.85 -11.07
N ALA A 249 -4.24 35.27 -10.22
CA ALA A 249 -3.50 36.03 -9.19
C ALA A 249 -2.15 36.58 -9.68
N GLU A 250 -1.54 35.99 -10.71
CA GLU A 250 -0.25 36.44 -11.27
C GLU A 250 -0.37 37.51 -12.37
N ALA A 251 -1.60 37.82 -12.82
CA ALA A 251 -1.85 38.86 -13.83
C ALA A 251 -1.98 40.29 -13.26
N TYR A 252 -1.82 40.45 -11.93
CA TYR A 252 -1.96 41.74 -11.23
C TYR A 252 -0.79 42.06 -10.26
N ALA A 253 0.33 41.35 -10.37
CA ALA A 253 1.59 41.68 -9.68
C ALA A 253 2.59 42.30 -10.67
#